data_AF-A0A0M4H5V1-F1
#
_entry.id   AF-A0A0M4H5V1-F1
#
_cell.length_a   1.000
_cell.length_b   1.000
_cell.length_c   1.000
_cell.angle_alpha   90.00
_cell.angle_beta   90.00
_cell.angle_gamma   90.00
#
_symmetry.space_group_name_H-M   'P 1'
#
loop_
_entity.id
_entity.type
_entity.pdbx_description
1 polymer ?
#
loop_
_entity_poly.entity_id
_entity_poly.type
_entity_poly.pdbx_seq_one_letter_code
_entity_poly.pdbx_strand_id
1 'polypeptide(L)'
;MFRSLDDLTDLPYIVSIRQEEEIIKLLMSMPLDYLRQNYEAFDDAVDVLMVSHIDVGYAHVTEENEALFLEFSRWLPATYEALGHPKPASDGIFAMRYETLRQWRETGIPPSGE
;
A
#
# COMPACT_ATOMS: atom_id res chain seq x y z
N MET A 1 -13.04 -10.35 0.07
CA MET A 1 -12.75 -10.05 1.49
C MET A 1 -11.78 -11.08 2.02
N PHE A 2 -10.52 -10.66 2.08
CA PHE A 2 -9.42 -11.37 2.71
C PHE A 2 -9.58 -11.38 4.24
N ARG A 3 -9.10 -12.43 4.89
CA ARG A 3 -9.25 -12.67 6.34
C ARG A 3 -7.92 -13.03 7.01
N SER A 4 -6.93 -13.49 6.25
CA SER A 4 -5.57 -13.78 6.73
C SER A 4 -4.53 -13.49 5.64
N LEU A 5 -3.25 -13.56 6.00
CA LEU A 5 -2.15 -13.48 5.04
C LEU A 5 -2.14 -14.67 4.07
N ASP A 6 -2.63 -15.85 4.47
CA ASP A 6 -2.75 -17.00 3.59
C ASP A 6 -3.64 -16.71 2.37
N ASP A 7 -4.71 -15.92 2.57
CA ASP A 7 -5.60 -15.49 1.48
C ASP A 7 -4.89 -14.58 0.45
N LEU A 8 -3.69 -14.06 0.79
CA LEU A 8 -2.91 -13.16 -0.06
C LEU A 8 -1.84 -13.90 -0.88
N THR A 9 -1.56 -15.16 -0.57
CA THR A 9 -0.48 -15.95 -1.21
C THR A 9 -0.72 -16.25 -2.68
N ASP A 10 -1.99 -16.31 -3.11
CA ASP A 10 -2.40 -16.59 -4.49
C ASP A 10 -2.84 -15.32 -5.25
N LEU A 11 -2.46 -14.13 -4.78
CA LEU A 11 -2.81 -12.88 -5.46
C LEU A 11 -2.11 -12.76 -6.82
N PRO A 12 -2.78 -12.16 -7.83
CA PRO A 12 -2.09 -11.73 -9.03
C PRO A 12 -1.04 -10.67 -8.67
N TYR A 13 0.01 -10.58 -9.48
CA TYR A 13 1.09 -9.61 -9.30
C TYR A 13 0.61 -8.14 -9.27
N ILE A 14 -0.49 -7.85 -9.97
CA ILE A 14 -1.18 -6.55 -9.97
C ILE A 14 -2.63 -6.78 -9.54
N VAL A 15 -3.09 -6.06 -8.52
CA VAL A 15 -4.46 -6.09 -8.01
C VAL A 15 -5.21 -4.78 -8.33
N SER A 16 -6.54 -4.81 -8.22
CA SER A 16 -7.37 -3.61 -8.37
C SER A 16 -7.30 -2.69 -7.14
N ILE A 17 -7.62 -1.40 -7.30
CA ILE A 17 -7.70 -0.43 -6.19
C ILE A 17 -8.59 -0.93 -5.04
N ARG A 18 -9.71 -1.60 -5.35
CA ARG A 18 -10.62 -2.15 -4.34
C ARG A 18 -9.94 -3.26 -3.53
N GLN A 19 -9.14 -4.09 -4.18
CA GLN A 19 -8.36 -5.13 -3.50
C GLN A 19 -7.24 -4.51 -2.68
N GLU A 20 -6.54 -3.48 -3.19
CA GLU A 20 -5.55 -2.73 -2.40
C GLU A 20 -6.18 -2.22 -1.09
N GLU A 21 -7.36 -1.60 -1.16
CA GLU A 21 -8.07 -1.13 0.03
C GLU A 21 -8.40 -2.27 1.01
N GLU A 22 -8.87 -3.42 0.52
CA GLU A 22 -9.17 -4.59 1.37
C GLU A 22 -7.91 -5.15 2.04
N ILE A 23 -6.80 -5.23 1.31
CA ILE A 23 -5.52 -5.74 1.81
C ILE A 23 -4.93 -4.76 2.84
N ILE A 24 -4.89 -3.47 2.54
CA ILE A 24 -4.39 -2.44 3.48
C ILE A 24 -5.16 -2.50 4.80
N LYS A 25 -6.50 -2.52 4.74
CA LYS A 25 -7.35 -2.62 5.93
C LYS A 25 -7.08 -3.90 6.72
N LEU A 26 -6.87 -5.03 6.02
CA LEU A 26 -6.50 -6.28 6.66
C LEU A 26 -5.16 -6.17 7.38
N LEU A 27 -4.10 -5.72 6.69
CA LEU A 27 -2.75 -5.61 7.25
C LEU A 27 -2.72 -4.70 8.48
N MET A 28 -3.33 -3.51 8.41
CA MET A 28 -3.37 -2.55 9.52
C MET A 28 -4.18 -3.05 10.72
N SER A 29 -5.07 -4.02 10.53
CA SER A 29 -5.83 -4.64 11.62
C SER A 29 -5.07 -5.77 12.34
N MET A 30 -3.97 -6.26 11.77
CA MET A 30 -3.23 -7.39 12.31
C MET A 30 -2.37 -6.97 13.52
N PRO A 31 -2.32 -7.78 14.59
CA PRO A 31 -1.41 -7.55 15.71
C PRO A 31 0.06 -7.59 15.25
N LEU A 32 0.90 -6.70 15.82
CA LEU A 32 2.32 -6.63 15.48
C LEU A 32 3.04 -7.97 15.69
N ASP A 33 2.73 -8.71 16.76
CA ASP A 33 3.34 -10.02 17.02
C ASP A 33 2.97 -11.08 15.97
N TYR A 34 1.78 -10.96 15.37
CA TYR A 34 1.36 -11.82 14.28
C TYR A 34 2.12 -11.47 12.99
N LEU A 35 2.22 -10.18 12.66
CA LEU A 35 3.03 -9.72 11.53
C LEU A 35 4.49 -10.16 11.67
N ARG A 36 5.06 -10.09 12.88
CA ARG A 36 6.43 -10.55 13.15
C ARG A 36 6.62 -12.05 12.89
N GLN A 37 5.65 -12.86 13.30
CA GLN A 37 5.70 -14.32 13.09
C GLN A 37 5.51 -14.71 11.62
N ASN A 38 4.88 -13.85 10.82
CA ASN A 38 4.54 -14.08 9.42
C ASN A 38 5.17 -13.01 8.51
N TYR A 39 6.39 -12.57 8.84
CA TYR A 39 7.03 -11.42 8.20
C TYR A 39 7.12 -11.57 6.68
N GLU A 40 7.55 -12.73 6.17
CA GLU A 40 7.71 -12.94 4.71
C GLU A 40 6.38 -12.75 3.98
N ALA A 41 5.28 -13.32 4.48
CA ALA A 41 3.96 -13.15 3.87
C ALA A 41 3.44 -11.71 3.98
N PHE A 42 3.79 -10.99 5.05
CA PHE A 42 3.51 -9.56 5.16
C PHE A 42 4.30 -8.75 4.13
N ASP A 43 5.60 -9.01 3.99
CA ASP A 43 6.52 -8.32 3.09
C ASP A 43 6.10 -8.55 1.62
N ASP A 44 5.78 -9.79 1.26
CA ASP A 44 5.27 -10.16 -0.07
C ASP A 44 3.96 -9.42 -0.39
N ALA A 45 3.05 -9.29 0.58
CA ALA A 45 1.81 -8.55 0.39
C ALA A 45 2.05 -7.06 0.19
N VAL A 46 3.03 -6.48 0.91
CA VAL A 46 3.44 -5.09 0.72
C VAL A 46 4.04 -4.90 -0.68
N ASP A 47 4.86 -5.82 -1.16
CA ASP A 47 5.42 -5.77 -2.52
C ASP A 47 4.33 -5.78 -3.59
N VAL A 48 3.34 -6.67 -3.48
CA VAL A 48 2.17 -6.70 -4.39
C VAL A 48 1.41 -5.38 -4.35
N LEU A 49 1.19 -4.81 -3.16
CA LEU A 49 0.56 -3.50 -3.02
C LEU A 49 1.36 -2.41 -3.72
N MET A 50 2.68 -2.41 -3.57
CA MET A 50 3.53 -1.36 -4.13
C MET A 50 3.53 -1.36 -5.66
N VAL A 51 3.64 -2.54 -6.27
CA VAL A 51 3.55 -2.71 -7.73
C VAL A 51 2.17 -2.27 -8.21
N SER A 52 1.12 -2.79 -7.58
CA SER A 52 -0.27 -2.48 -7.95
C SER A 52 -0.57 -0.99 -7.81
N HIS A 53 -0.06 -0.34 -6.78
CA HIS A 53 -0.34 1.07 -6.53
C HIS A 53 0.29 1.98 -7.59
N ILE A 54 1.49 1.63 -8.07
CA ILE A 54 2.16 2.37 -9.16
C ILE A 54 1.39 2.19 -10.48
N ASP A 55 1.00 0.96 -10.80
CA ASP A 55 0.36 0.64 -12.10
C ASP A 55 -1.13 1.00 -12.16
N VAL A 56 -1.85 0.79 -11.05
CA VAL A 56 -3.31 0.90 -10.95
C VAL A 56 -3.72 1.98 -9.96
N GLY A 57 -3.10 2.00 -8.76
CA GLY A 57 -3.44 2.93 -7.69
C GLY A 57 -3.41 4.39 -8.13
N TYR A 58 -2.33 4.84 -8.76
CA TYR A 58 -2.19 6.22 -9.24
C TYR A 58 -3.27 6.66 -10.22
N ALA A 59 -3.91 5.73 -10.93
CA ALA A 59 -5.02 6.04 -11.83
C ALA A 59 -6.37 6.11 -11.11
N HIS A 60 -6.51 5.44 -9.96
CA HIS A 60 -7.81 5.17 -9.32
C HIS A 60 -7.96 5.69 -7.89
N VAL A 61 -6.91 6.26 -7.28
CA VAL A 61 -7.05 7.04 -6.04
C VAL A 61 -7.97 8.23 -6.32
N THR A 62 -8.96 8.40 -5.45
CA THR A 62 -9.97 9.47 -5.45
C THR A 62 -9.95 10.24 -4.12
N GLU A 63 -10.66 11.36 -4.04
CA GLU A 63 -10.86 12.08 -2.77
C GLU A 63 -11.49 11.19 -1.68
N GLU A 64 -12.33 10.22 -2.07
CA GLU A 64 -13.06 9.38 -1.13
C GLU A 64 -12.18 8.33 -0.45
N ASN A 65 -11.16 7.82 -1.14
CA ASN A 65 -10.30 6.76 -0.63
C ASN A 65 -8.86 7.18 -0.30
N GLU A 66 -8.42 8.39 -0.67
CA GLU A 66 -7.04 8.85 -0.42
C GLU A 66 -6.62 8.74 1.04
N ALA A 67 -7.56 8.95 1.97
CA ALA A 67 -7.29 8.94 3.40
C ALA A 67 -6.68 7.60 3.85
N LEU A 68 -7.13 6.48 3.28
CA LEU A 68 -6.62 5.15 3.61
C LEU A 68 -5.16 4.99 3.18
N PHE A 69 -4.80 5.44 1.98
CA PHE A 69 -3.43 5.34 1.47
C PHE A 69 -2.47 6.25 2.25
N LEU A 70 -2.92 7.46 2.62
CA LEU A 70 -2.15 8.37 3.46
C LEU A 70 -1.97 7.83 4.89
N GLU A 71 -2.95 7.09 5.42
CA GLU A 71 -2.82 6.43 6.70
C GLU A 71 -1.84 5.26 6.62
N PHE A 72 -1.97 4.45 5.57
CA PHE A 72 -1.06 3.34 5.30
C PHE A 72 0.38 3.81 5.11
N SER A 73 0.62 4.91 4.40
CA SER A 73 1.96 5.47 4.19
C SER A 73 2.65 5.90 5.48
N ARG A 74 1.87 6.26 6.52
CA ARG A 74 2.40 6.56 7.86
C ARG A 74 2.58 5.29 8.70
N TRP A 75 1.65 4.35 8.59
CA TRP A 75 1.67 3.11 9.34
C TRP A 75 2.82 2.19 8.91
N LEU A 76 3.05 2.07 7.59
CA LEU A 76 4.01 1.13 7.00
C LEU A 76 5.43 1.30 7.55
N PRO A 77 6.09 2.48 7.47
CA PRO A 77 7.44 2.65 7.98
C PRO A 77 7.54 2.39 9.50
N ALA A 78 6.54 2.81 10.28
CA ALA A 78 6.50 2.57 11.72
C ALA A 78 6.39 1.08 12.04
N THR A 79 5.63 0.32 11.25
CA THR A 79 5.50 -1.13 11.39
C THR A 79 6.81 -1.84 11.07
N TYR A 80 7.47 -1.52 9.95
CA TYR A 80 8.79 -2.10 9.62
C TYR A 80 9.82 -1.84 10.72
N GLU A 81 9.87 -0.60 11.22
CA GLU A 81 10.76 -0.24 12.34
C GLU A 81 10.46 -1.08 13.59
N ALA A 82 9.19 -1.23 13.98
CA ALA A 82 8.77 -2.02 15.13
C ALA A 82 8.97 -3.54 14.96
N LEU A 83 9.07 -4.01 13.71
CA LEU A 83 9.44 -5.39 13.38
C LEU A 83 10.96 -5.59 13.41
N GLY A 84 11.76 -4.53 13.37
CA GLY A 84 13.22 -4.60 13.32
C GLY A 84 13.77 -4.77 11.90
N HIS A 85 13.01 -4.39 10.88
CA HIS A 85 13.34 -4.52 9.47
C HIS A 85 13.46 -3.15 8.80
N PRO A 86 14.31 -2.99 7.76
CA PRO A 86 14.36 -1.76 6.99
C PRO A 86 13.04 -1.57 6.25
N LYS A 87 12.53 -0.33 6.22
CA LYS A 87 11.38 0.01 5.40
C LYS A 87 11.69 -0.10 3.90
N PRO A 88 10.70 -0.38 3.04
CA PRO A 88 10.87 -0.35 1.60
C PRO A 88 11.31 1.04 1.12
N ALA A 89 12.16 1.09 0.09
CA ALA A 89 12.64 2.35 -0.49
C ALA A 89 11.52 3.18 -1.15
N SER A 90 10.42 2.54 -1.51
CA SER A 90 9.26 3.11 -2.21
C SER A 90 8.03 3.27 -1.30
N ASP A 91 8.19 3.34 0.02
CA ASP A 91 7.06 3.58 0.93
C ASP A 91 6.32 4.91 0.67
N GLY A 92 7.03 5.91 0.11
CA GLY A 92 6.46 7.20 -0.27
C GLY A 92 5.41 7.16 -1.38
N ILE A 93 5.27 6.06 -2.13
CA ILE A 93 4.30 5.96 -3.24
C ILE A 93 2.85 6.12 -2.76
N PHE A 94 2.53 5.62 -1.55
CA PHE A 94 1.20 5.70 -0.96
C PHE A 94 0.89 7.09 -0.37
N ALA A 95 1.90 7.97 -0.26
CA ALA A 95 1.75 9.30 0.32
C ALA A 95 1.23 10.35 -0.68
N MET A 96 1.08 9.98 -1.96
CA MET A 96 0.60 10.92 -2.97
C MET A 96 -0.87 11.24 -2.81
N ARG A 97 -1.17 12.55 -2.77
CA ARG A 97 -2.54 13.05 -2.63
C ARG A 97 -3.31 12.91 -3.93
N TYR A 98 -4.62 12.79 -3.81
CA TYR A 98 -5.52 12.76 -4.97
C TYR A 98 -5.28 13.94 -5.91
N GLU A 99 -5.16 15.15 -5.39
CA GLU A 99 -4.97 16.36 -6.21
C GLU A 99 -3.68 16.32 -7.03
N THR A 100 -2.60 15.80 -6.44
CA THR A 100 -1.32 15.60 -7.13
C THR A 100 -1.47 14.60 -8.28
N LEU A 101 -2.13 13.48 -8.02
CA LEU A 101 -2.39 12.44 -9.02
C LEU A 101 -3.36 12.94 -10.12
N ARG A 102 -4.38 13.71 -9.75
CA ARG A 102 -5.33 14.34 -10.68
C ARG A 102 -4.61 15.29 -11.62
N GLN A 103 -3.78 16.18 -11.07
CA GLN A 103 -2.98 17.11 -11.87
C GLN A 103 -2.04 16.37 -12.83
N TRP A 104 -1.40 15.29 -12.38
CA TRP A 104 -0.58 14.46 -13.26
C TRP A 104 -1.41 13.87 -14.40
N ARG A 105 -2.58 13.26 -14.13
CA ARG A 105 -3.46 12.71 -15.16
C ARG A 105 -3.93 13.76 -16.16
N GLU A 106 -4.20 14.98 -15.71
CA GLU A 106 -4.65 16.09 -16.56
C GLU A 106 -3.53 16.69 -17.41
N THR A 107 -2.32 16.79 -16.87
CA THR A 107 -1.20 17.51 -17.51
C THR A 107 -0.16 16.61 -18.17
N GLY A 108 -0.14 15.31 -17.83
CA GLY A 108 0.90 14.35 -18.22
C GLY A 108 2.25 14.57 -17.54
N ILE A 109 2.36 15.57 -16.64
CA ILE A 109 3.60 15.88 -15.93
C ILE A 109 3.61 15.08 -14.62
N PRO A 110 4.57 14.16 -14.42
CA PRO A 110 4.63 13.39 -13.19
C PRO A 110 4.92 14.31 -11.99
N PRO A 111 4.42 13.94 -10.80
CA PRO A 111 4.74 14.69 -9.60
C PRO A 111 6.25 14.67 -9.35
N SER A 112 6.81 15.84 -9.07
CA SER A 112 8.19 15.96 -8.61
C SER A 112 8.32 15.14 -7.33
N GLY A 113 9.24 14.17 -7.30
CA GLY A 113 9.59 13.49 -6.06
C GLY A 113 10.18 14.52 -5.09
N GLU A 114 9.39 14.95 -4.12
CA GLU A 114 9.85 15.71 -2.95
C GLU A 114 10.44 14.77 -1.91
#